data_AF-A0A1H8FJ54-F1
#
_entry.id   AF-A0A1H8FJ54-F1
#
_cell.length_a   1.000
_cell.length_b   1.000
_cell.length_c   1.000
_cell.angle_alpha   90.00
_cell.angle_beta   90.00
_cell.angle_gamma   90.00
#
_symmetry.space_group_name_H-M   'P 1'
#
loop_
_entity.id
_entity.type
_entity.pdbx_description
1 polymer ?
#
loop_
_entity_poly.entity_id
_entity_poly.type
_entity_poly.pdbx_seq_one_letter_code
_entity_poly.pdbx_strand_id
1 'polypeptide(L)'
;MSEADDEGGWKFELEDLPEEDGDGSARTDEGEGEDEDEDEDGEEGNVAGSMVLDQPLEPGSPSMENTAFVLLGALCTVLFFMAILGLI
;
A
#
# COMPACT_ATOMS: atom_id res chain seq x y z
N MET A 1 -33.23 -22.50 -9.38
CA MET A 1 -31.82 -22.32 -9.00
C MET A 1 -31.13 -21.98 -10.31
N SER A 2 -31.06 -20.70 -10.65
CA SER A 2 -30.47 -20.21 -11.90
C SER A 2 -29.00 -19.95 -11.66
N GLU A 3 -28.16 -20.49 -12.57
CA GLU A 3 -26.78 -20.11 -12.87
C GLU A 3 -26.31 -18.81 -12.19
N ALA A 4 -25.29 -18.91 -11.33
CA ALA A 4 -24.50 -17.76 -10.92
C ALA A 4 -23.65 -17.36 -12.13
N ASP A 5 -23.99 -16.23 -12.72
CA ASP A 5 -23.30 -15.61 -13.84
C ASP A 5 -21.87 -15.24 -13.42
N ASP A 6 -20.92 -15.69 -14.24
CA ASP A 6 -19.46 -15.48 -14.20
C ASP A 6 -19.12 -14.01 -14.55
N GLU A 7 -19.69 -13.03 -13.85
CA GLU A 7 -19.39 -11.60 -14.06
C GLU A 7 -18.57 -11.03 -12.90
N GLY A 8 -17.25 -10.99 -13.08
CA GLY A 8 -16.34 -10.19 -12.25
C GLY A 8 -15.34 -10.97 -11.40
N GLY A 9 -15.17 -12.27 -11.65
CA GLY A 9 -14.05 -13.02 -11.10
C GLY A 9 -12.75 -12.54 -11.74
N TRP A 10 -11.88 -11.91 -10.94
CA TRP A 10 -10.51 -11.57 -11.33
C TRP A 10 -9.83 -12.78 -11.98
N LYS A 11 -9.68 -12.75 -13.30
CA LYS A 11 -8.91 -13.71 -14.10
C LYS A 11 -7.87 -12.90 -14.85
N PHE A 12 -6.60 -13.09 -14.52
CA PHE A 12 -5.48 -12.58 -15.29
C PHE A 12 -4.89 -13.76 -16.04
N GLU A 13 -4.85 -13.68 -17.36
CA GLU A 13 -4.15 -14.65 -18.20
C GLU A 13 -2.70 -14.19 -18.37
N LEU A 14 -1.77 -15.13 -18.54
CA LEU A 14 -0.34 -14.78 -18.68
C LEU A 14 -0.09 -13.99 -19.97
N GLU A 15 -0.98 -14.14 -20.96
CA GLU A 15 -1.01 -13.34 -22.19
C GLU A 15 -1.50 -11.89 -21.99
N ASP A 16 -2.18 -11.57 -20.87
CA ASP A 16 -2.65 -10.20 -20.56
C ASP A 16 -1.57 -9.34 -19.90
N LEU A 17 -0.49 -9.96 -19.43
CA LEU A 17 0.67 -9.21 -18.96
C LEU A 17 1.36 -8.61 -20.19
N PRO A 18 1.71 -7.32 -20.18
CA PRO A 18 2.57 -6.78 -21.22
C PRO A 18 3.85 -7.63 -21.24
N GLU A 19 4.18 -8.21 -22.40
CA GLU A 19 5.46 -8.86 -22.60
C GLU A 19 6.52 -7.81 -22.30
N GLU A 20 7.30 -8.05 -21.23
CA GLU A 20 8.46 -7.24 -20.90
C GLU A 20 9.53 -7.56 -21.95
N ASP A 21 9.33 -7.04 -23.16
CA ASP A 21 10.38 -6.91 -24.16
C ASP A 21 11.41 -5.97 -23.55
N GLY A 22 12.57 -6.53 -23.18
CA GLY A 22 13.66 -5.86 -22.50
C GLY A 22 14.27 -4.69 -23.27
N ASP A 23 13.56 -3.57 -23.29
CA ASP A 23 14.03 -2.23 -23.60
C ASP A 23 13.27 -1.25 -22.68
N GLY A 24 13.73 -1.20 -21.42
CA GLY A 24 13.22 -0.30 -20.38
C GLY A 24 13.56 1.18 -20.62
N SER A 25 13.47 1.66 -21.86
CA SER A 25 13.53 3.10 -22.17
C SER A 25 12.19 3.76 -21.86
N ALA A 26 11.86 3.86 -20.58
CA ALA A 26 10.84 4.78 -20.08
C ALA A 26 11.53 6.04 -19.56
N ARG A 27 12.05 6.87 -20.47
CA ARG A 27 12.33 8.28 -20.17
C ARG A 27 11.71 9.16 -21.26
N THR A 28 10.71 9.94 -20.85
CA THR A 28 10.58 11.36 -21.21
C THR A 28 9.48 11.99 -20.33
N ASP A 29 9.83 12.27 -19.07
CA ASP A 29 9.55 13.59 -18.49
C ASP A 29 10.92 14.16 -18.10
N GLU A 30 11.20 15.35 -18.60
CA GLU A 30 12.54 15.88 -18.82
C GLU A 30 13.29 16.20 -17.51
N GLY A 31 14.42 15.52 -17.30
CA GLY A 31 15.39 15.81 -16.26
C GLY A 31 16.67 15.04 -16.55
N GLU A 32 17.59 15.67 -17.27
CA GLU A 32 18.89 15.14 -17.69
C GLU A 32 19.71 14.62 -16.50
N GLY A 33 20.34 13.45 -16.67
CA GLY A 33 21.22 12.83 -15.69
C GLY A 33 21.33 11.33 -15.94
N GLU A 34 22.26 10.96 -16.80
CA GLU A 34 22.98 9.69 -16.70
C GLU A 34 23.74 9.72 -15.37
N ASP A 35 23.78 8.63 -14.61
CA ASP A 35 24.93 8.27 -13.77
C ASP A 35 24.75 6.80 -13.35
N GLU A 36 25.64 5.98 -13.89
CA GLU A 36 25.90 4.60 -13.50
C GLU A 36 26.70 4.65 -12.19
N ASP A 37 26.11 4.28 -11.05
CA ASP A 37 26.86 4.06 -9.82
C ASP A 37 26.75 2.59 -9.41
N GLU A 38 27.80 1.85 -9.77
CA GLU A 38 28.16 0.55 -9.19
C GLU A 38 28.54 0.75 -7.72
N ASP A 39 27.59 0.62 -6.80
CA ASP A 39 27.90 0.41 -5.38
C ASP A 39 27.73 -1.08 -5.04
N GLU A 40 28.81 -1.84 -5.26
CA GLU A 40 29.06 -3.12 -4.62
C GLU A 40 29.21 -2.90 -3.11
N ASP A 41 28.11 -2.90 -2.36
CA ASP A 41 28.16 -3.18 -0.93
C ASP A 41 27.19 -4.33 -0.61
N GLY A 42 27.79 -5.51 -0.44
CA GLY A 42 27.12 -6.76 -0.12
C GLY A 42 26.53 -6.74 1.27
N GLU A 43 25.31 -6.23 1.39
CA GLU A 43 24.47 -6.45 2.56
C GLU A 43 23.47 -7.56 2.22
N GLU A 44 23.58 -8.68 2.94
CA GLU A 44 22.68 -9.83 2.84
C GLU A 44 21.23 -9.36 3.08
N GLY A 45 20.55 -8.99 2.00
CA GLY A 45 19.20 -8.47 2.03
C GLY A 45 18.22 -9.48 2.62
N ASN A 46 17.42 -9.03 3.58
CA ASN A 46 16.20 -9.71 3.96
C ASN A 46 15.32 -9.93 2.70
N VAL A 47 14.57 -11.04 2.65
CA VAL A 47 13.67 -11.39 1.51
C VAL A 47 12.66 -10.29 1.17
N ALA A 48 12.45 -9.33 2.08
CA ALA A 48 11.56 -8.19 1.93
C ALA A 48 12.25 -6.91 1.38
N GLY A 49 13.58 -6.92 1.15
CA GLY A 49 14.36 -5.73 0.85
C GLY A 49 14.48 -4.78 2.05
N SER A 50 15.53 -3.97 2.09
CA SER A 50 15.57 -2.79 2.96
C SER A 50 14.81 -1.68 2.24
N MET A 51 13.63 -1.32 2.75
CA MET A 51 12.96 -0.10 2.29
C MET A 51 13.73 1.09 2.89
N VAL A 52 14.80 1.51 2.23
CA VAL A 52 15.39 2.82 2.46
C VAL A 52 14.33 3.83 2.02
N LEU A 53 13.81 4.60 2.97
CA LEU A 53 12.92 5.70 2.63
C LEU A 53 13.77 6.78 1.98
N ASP A 54 13.65 6.93 0.66
CA ASP A 54 14.37 7.97 -0.10
C ASP A 54 13.99 9.40 0.34
N GLN A 55 12.85 9.54 1.04
CA GLN A 55 12.35 10.82 1.55
C GLN A 55 11.79 10.68 2.97
N PRO A 56 11.96 11.71 3.82
CA PRO A 56 11.37 11.73 5.16
C PRO A 56 9.84 11.72 5.06
N LEU A 57 9.17 10.87 5.86
CA LEU A 57 7.71 10.86 5.95
C LEU A 57 7.20 12.19 6.52
N GLU A 58 6.39 12.90 5.75
CA GLU A 58 5.71 14.09 6.24
C GLU A 58 4.46 13.70 7.06
N PRO A 59 4.36 14.12 8.34
CA PRO A 59 3.15 13.90 9.11
C PRO A 59 1.99 14.70 8.53
N GLY A 60 1.03 14.01 7.91
CA GLY A 60 -0.23 14.64 7.49
C GLY A 60 -1.11 15.01 8.69
N SER A 61 -2.01 15.99 8.51
CA SER A 61 -3.10 16.23 9.46
C SER A 61 -4.23 15.23 9.21
N PRO A 62 -4.81 14.60 10.24
CA PRO A 62 -5.95 13.71 10.04
C PRO A 62 -7.12 14.49 9.45
N SER A 63 -7.83 13.87 8.50
CA SER A 63 -9.09 14.42 8.01
C SER A 63 -10.13 14.45 9.14
N MET A 64 -11.13 15.34 9.02
CA MET A 64 -12.23 15.42 9.99
C MET A 64 -13.01 14.09 10.08
N GLU A 65 -13.18 13.40 8.96
CA GLU A 65 -13.82 12.09 8.87
C GLU A 65 -13.02 11.02 9.62
N ASN A 66 -11.71 10.92 9.38
CA ASN A 66 -10.84 9.99 10.11
C ASN A 66 -10.87 10.27 11.61
N THR A 67 -10.87 11.55 11.99
CA THR A 67 -10.99 11.96 13.39
C THR A 67 -12.32 11.50 13.99
N ALA A 68 -13.43 11.66 13.27
CA ALA A 68 -14.75 11.23 13.71
C ALA A 68 -14.82 9.71 13.90
N PHE A 69 -14.25 8.92 12.97
CA PHE A 69 -14.24 7.47 13.09
C PHE A 69 -13.39 6.97 14.26
N VAL A 70 -12.22 7.58 14.48
CA VAL A 70 -11.37 7.24 15.64
C VAL A 70 -12.11 7.55 16.95
N LEU A 71 -12.75 8.72 17.05
CA LEU A 71 -13.52 9.10 18.24
C LEU A 71 -14.73 8.19 18.46
N LEU A 72 -15.44 7.82 17.40
CA LEU A 72 -16.56 6.89 17.48
C LEU A 72 -16.10 5.50 17.95
N GLY A 73 -15.00 4.99 17.41
CA GLY A 73 -14.40 3.73 17.84
C GLY A 73 -13.97 3.77 19.32
N ALA A 74 -13.30 4.85 19.74
CA ALA A 74 -12.93 5.06 21.13
C ALA A 74 -14.17 5.12 22.06
N LEU A 75 -15.24 5.80 21.65
CA LEU A 75 -16.48 5.85 22.42
C LEU A 75 -17.14 4.46 22.53
N CYS A 76 -17.26 3.74 21.41
CA CYS A 76 -17.84 2.40 21.38
C CYS A 76 -17.05 1.41 22.26
N THR A 77 -15.72 1.46 22.24
CA THR A 77 -14.89 0.61 23.10
C THR A 77 -15.09 0.93 24.59
N VAL A 78 -15.12 2.21 24.97
CA VAL A 78 -15.41 2.61 26.36
C VAL A 78 -16.79 2.12 26.80
N LEU A 79 -17.83 2.35 25.98
CA LEU A 79 -19.19 1.90 26.29
C LEU A 79 -19.28 0.37 26.40
N PHE A 80 -18.60 -0.36 25.52
CA PHE A 80 -18.51 -1.81 25.59
C PHE A 80 -17.91 -2.29 26.91
N PHE A 81 -16.80 -1.68 27.36
CA PHE A 81 -16.22 -2.01 28.66
C PHE A 81 -17.11 -1.62 29.83
N MET A 82 -17.79 -0.47 29.78
CA MET A 82 -18.75 -0.08 30.81
C MET A 82 -19.90 -1.08 30.92
N ALA A 83 -20.41 -1.58 29.80
CA ALA A 83 -21.45 -2.60 29.76
C ALA A 83 -20.94 -3.95 30.32
N ILE A 84 -19.71 -4.37 29.99
CA ILE A 84 -19.10 -5.59 30.57
C ILE A 84 -18.96 -5.48 32.09
N LEU A 85 -18.60 -4.29 32.58
CA LEU A 85 -18.41 -4.03 34.01
C LEU A 85 -19.74 -3.78 34.76
N GLY A 86 -20.88 -3.71 34.05
CA GLY A 86 -22.20 -3.45 34.63
C GLY A 86 -22.39 -2.04 35.18
N LEU A 87 -21.64 -1.07 34.66
CA LEU A 87 -21.78 0.36 35.01
C LEU A 87 -22.96 1.02 34.28
N ILE A 88 -23.41 0.38 33.20
CA ILE A 88 -24.59 0.67 32.39
C ILE A 88 -25.24 -0.67 32.03
#